data_AF-A0A165XV94-F1
#
_entry.id   AF-A0A165XV94-F1
#
_cell.length_a   1.000
_cell.length_b   1.000
_cell.length_c   1.000
_cell.angle_alpha   90.00
_cell.angle_beta   90.00
_cell.angle_gamma   90.00
#
_symmetry.space_group_name_H-M   'P 1'
#
loop_
_entity.id
_entity.type
_entity.pdbx_description
1 polymer ?
#
loop_
_entity_poly.entity_id
_entity_poly.type
_entity_poly.pdbx_seq_one_letter_code
_entity_poly.pdbx_strand_id
1 'polypeptide(L)'
;MEVALAREGRIFVFHTTTRNSEDSSDLDENLGSQPPKSSDEESESESGSESESESGSESESESGEELEQNAQENAQENAQELDAALRAAFNAGQKRVPRLVCPFQTDERVEHFWHCVLTATEEGFVPEGFGLREDEEDYEEWDPIVVIKVARKEEEITLLEETWKGRVVQWVRARHVLAYILLMSERDEGEDAEDNGEDDSGEHSEEENDEDTEEDSEEE
;
A
#
# COMPACT_ATOMS: atom_id res chain seq x y z
N MET A 1 16.72 -18.21 8.72
CA MET A 1 17.59 -17.39 9.58
C MET A 1 16.67 -16.69 10.57
N GLU A 2 16.86 -16.87 11.87
CA GLU A 2 15.97 -16.26 12.88
C GLU A 2 16.56 -14.92 13.32
N VAL A 3 15.81 -13.84 13.15
CA VAL A 3 16.17 -12.50 13.62
C VAL A 3 15.19 -12.12 14.73
N ALA A 4 15.69 -12.05 15.97
CA ALA A 4 14.90 -11.65 17.12
C ALA A 4 15.23 -10.21 17.49
N LEU A 5 14.23 -9.32 17.39
CA LEU A 5 14.32 -7.95 17.91
C LEU A 5 13.54 -7.87 19.22
N ALA A 6 14.25 -7.53 20.30
CA ALA A 6 13.68 -7.36 21.62
C ALA A 6 13.43 -5.87 21.89
N ARG A 7 12.17 -5.46 21.95
CA ARG A 7 11.77 -4.14 22.45
C ARG A 7 10.63 -4.35 23.46
N GLU A 8 10.81 -3.81 24.67
CA GLU A 8 9.78 -3.74 25.73
C GLU A 8 9.12 -5.08 26.13
N GLY A 9 9.90 -6.15 26.26
CA GLY A 9 9.42 -7.40 26.87
C GLY A 9 8.39 -8.20 26.06
N ARG A 10 8.13 -7.83 24.79
CA ARG A 10 7.42 -8.68 23.84
C ARG A 10 8.37 -9.14 22.75
N ILE A 11 8.54 -10.46 22.66
CA ILE A 11 9.31 -11.11 21.60
C ILE A 11 8.39 -11.21 20.38
N PHE A 12 8.72 -10.49 19.32
CA PHE A 12 8.09 -10.67 18.01
C PHE A 12 8.94 -11.64 17.20
N VAL A 13 8.40 -12.84 16.94
CA VAL A 13 9.03 -13.84 16.07
C VAL A 13 8.48 -13.63 14.68
N PHE A 14 9.32 -13.11 13.77
CA PHE A 14 8.98 -13.00 12.36
C PHE A 14 9.43 -14.28 11.65
N HIS A 15 8.46 -15.06 11.16
CA HIS A 15 8.75 -16.18 10.27
C HIS A 15 8.95 -15.65 8.86
N THR A 16 10.21 -15.44 8.47
CA THR A 16 10.55 -15.21 7.06
C THR A 16 10.46 -16.55 6.33
N THR A 17 9.32 -16.83 5.71
CA THR A 17 9.20 -17.96 4.78
C THR A 17 10.01 -17.62 3.53
N THR A 18 11.25 -18.10 3.48
CA THR A 18 12.02 -18.21 2.24
C THR A 18 11.24 -19.13 1.30
N ARG A 19 10.48 -18.52 0.39
CA ARG A 19 9.78 -19.25 -0.67
C ARG A 19 10.83 -19.74 -1.65
N ASN A 20 11.22 -21.00 -1.48
CA ASN A 20 12.13 -21.70 -2.37
C ASN A 20 11.50 -21.68 -3.78
N SER A 21 12.08 -20.89 -4.67
CA SER A 21 11.60 -20.68 -6.04
C SER A 21 12.28 -21.72 -6.91
N GLU A 22 11.81 -22.96 -6.84
CA GLU A 22 12.23 -24.02 -7.74
C GLU A 22 10.98 -24.66 -8.35
N ASP A 23 10.99 -24.72 -9.67
CA ASP A 23 10.18 -25.57 -10.54
C ASP A 23 8.72 -25.17 -10.78
N SER A 24 8.52 -24.40 -11.85
CA SER A 24 7.24 -24.41 -12.58
C SER A 24 7.46 -24.02 -14.04
N SER A 25 8.13 -24.90 -14.76
CA SER A 25 8.05 -24.96 -16.21
C SER A 25 6.91 -25.89 -16.58
N ASP A 26 5.72 -25.36 -16.88
CA ASP A 26 4.74 -26.02 -17.74
C ASP A 26 3.71 -25.00 -18.27
N LEU A 27 3.94 -24.62 -19.53
CA LEU A 27 3.00 -24.55 -20.64
C LEU A 27 1.51 -24.29 -20.31
N ASP A 28 1.00 -23.13 -20.72
CA ASP A 28 -0.30 -23.08 -21.38
C ASP A 28 -0.38 -21.87 -22.34
N GLU A 29 -0.25 -22.17 -23.63
CA GLU A 29 -0.61 -21.28 -24.73
C GLU A 29 -2.13 -21.19 -24.80
N ASN A 30 -2.72 -20.09 -24.30
CA ASN A 30 -4.10 -19.77 -24.62
C ASN A 30 -4.21 -18.37 -25.24
N LEU A 31 -4.13 -18.37 -26.57
CA LEU A 31 -4.47 -17.25 -27.44
C LEU A 31 -5.99 -17.08 -27.50
N GLY A 32 -6.45 -15.89 -27.09
CA GLY A 32 -7.67 -15.31 -27.64
C GLY A 32 -8.72 -14.93 -26.61
N SER A 33 -8.79 -13.64 -26.29
CA SER A 33 -10.06 -12.92 -26.17
C SER A 33 -9.82 -11.41 -26.21
N GLN A 34 -10.56 -10.76 -27.09
CA GLN A 34 -10.54 -9.32 -27.37
C GLN A 34 -10.96 -8.48 -26.16
N PRO A 35 -10.53 -7.20 -26.07
CA PRO A 35 -11.05 -6.28 -25.07
C PRO A 35 -12.46 -5.79 -25.45
N PRO A 36 -13.42 -5.70 -24.49
CA PRO A 36 -14.62 -4.90 -24.70
C PRO A 36 -14.29 -3.41 -24.54
N LYS A 37 -14.99 -2.64 -25.37
CA LYS A 37 -14.91 -1.19 -25.53
C LYS A 37 -15.29 -0.44 -24.26
N SER A 38 -14.61 0.68 -24.05
CA SER A 38 -14.94 1.77 -23.14
C SER A 38 -16.38 2.27 -23.33
N SER A 39 -17.08 2.49 -22.23
CA SER A 39 -18.28 3.34 -22.19
C SER A 39 -18.21 4.17 -20.92
N ASP A 40 -17.89 5.44 -21.11
CA ASP A 40 -18.19 6.57 -20.24
C ASP A 40 -19.68 6.57 -19.91
N GLU A 41 -20.02 6.55 -18.63
CA GLU A 41 -21.35 6.90 -18.14
C GLU A 41 -21.16 7.75 -16.88
N GLU A 42 -21.49 9.03 -17.02
CA GLU A 42 -21.49 10.02 -15.95
C GLU A 42 -22.71 9.81 -15.07
N SER A 43 -22.53 9.80 -13.75
CA SER A 43 -23.62 9.59 -12.79
C SER A 43 -23.74 10.78 -11.84
N GLU A 44 -24.59 11.73 -12.24
CA GLU A 44 -25.13 12.76 -11.37
C GLU A 44 -26.25 12.15 -10.52
N SER A 45 -26.16 12.24 -9.20
CA SER A 45 -27.21 11.77 -8.28
C SER A 45 -27.69 12.93 -7.42
N GLU A 46 -28.84 13.48 -7.79
CA GLU A 46 -29.59 14.44 -7.00
C GLU A 46 -30.37 13.72 -5.89
N SER A 47 -30.24 14.27 -4.68
CA SER A 47 -30.80 13.77 -3.44
C SER A 47 -32.09 14.53 -3.11
N GLY A 48 -33.18 13.80 -2.87
CA GLY A 48 -34.39 14.37 -2.26
C GLY A 48 -35.52 13.36 -2.16
N SER A 49 -35.98 13.09 -0.93
CA SER A 49 -37.40 13.01 -0.56
C SER A 49 -37.57 12.49 0.89
N GLU A 50 -37.65 13.46 1.78
CA GLU A 50 -38.54 13.60 2.93
C GLU A 50 -39.79 12.69 3.02
N SER A 51 -39.99 12.15 4.24
CA SER A 51 -41.22 12.08 5.09
C SER A 51 -42.53 11.52 4.46
N GLU A 52 -43.41 10.75 5.10
CA GLU A 52 -44.10 10.92 6.38
C GLU A 52 -44.75 9.60 6.83
N SER A 53 -45.02 9.48 8.13
CA SER A 53 -45.71 8.36 8.78
C SER A 53 -47.19 8.67 8.93
N GLU A 54 -48.12 7.79 8.53
CA GLU A 54 -49.50 7.83 9.01
C GLU A 54 -50.13 6.43 9.21
N SER A 55 -51.14 6.45 10.06
CA SER A 55 -51.62 5.41 10.96
C SER A 55 -52.85 4.66 10.42
N GLY A 56 -53.01 3.40 10.85
CA GLY A 56 -54.29 2.79 11.21
C GLY A 56 -55.16 2.24 10.07
N SER A 57 -55.35 0.92 10.05
CA SER A 57 -56.62 0.34 9.59
C SER A 57 -56.79 -1.09 10.10
N GLU A 58 -57.72 -1.22 11.04
CA GLU A 58 -58.33 -2.47 11.48
C GLU A 58 -59.31 -2.96 10.41
N SER A 59 -59.11 -4.18 9.90
CA SER A 59 -60.01 -4.80 8.92
C SER A 59 -60.10 -6.30 9.11
N GLU A 60 -61.34 -6.75 9.06
CA GLU A 60 -61.86 -8.00 9.60
C GLU A 60 -61.60 -9.17 8.66
N SER A 61 -61.42 -10.34 9.28
CA SER A 61 -61.17 -11.64 8.67
C SER A 61 -62.24 -12.07 7.67
N GLU A 62 -61.87 -12.26 6.41
CA GLU A 62 -62.54 -13.20 5.51
C GLU A 62 -61.52 -13.98 4.64
N SER A 63 -61.51 -15.31 4.82
CA SER A 63 -61.02 -16.36 3.92
C SER A 63 -59.52 -16.41 3.58
N GLY A 64 -58.69 -16.78 4.58
CA GLY A 64 -57.24 -16.87 4.49
C GLY A 64 -56.67 -18.24 4.12
N GLU A 65 -56.78 -18.66 2.85
CA GLU A 65 -55.95 -19.77 2.32
C GLU A 65 -55.32 -19.45 0.95
N GLU A 66 -55.90 -18.55 0.13
CA GLU A 66 -55.31 -18.17 -1.18
C GLU A 66 -54.43 -16.91 -1.13
N LEU A 67 -54.62 -16.02 -0.14
CA LEU A 67 -53.81 -14.81 0.04
C LEU A 67 -52.43 -15.10 0.66
N GLU A 68 -52.31 -16.13 1.49
CA GLU A 68 -51.02 -16.54 2.07
C GLU A 68 -50.09 -17.17 1.03
N GLN A 69 -50.62 -17.93 0.07
CA GLN A 69 -49.81 -18.49 -1.03
C GLN A 69 -49.22 -17.39 -1.92
N ASN A 70 -50.00 -16.37 -2.25
CA ASN A 70 -49.56 -15.27 -3.12
C ASN A 70 -48.57 -14.32 -2.38
N ALA A 71 -48.72 -14.16 -1.07
CA ALA A 71 -47.75 -13.43 -0.23
C ALA A 71 -46.44 -14.22 -0.05
N GLN A 72 -46.50 -15.55 0.06
CA GLN A 72 -45.31 -16.41 0.09
C GLN A 72 -44.57 -16.42 -1.25
N GLU A 73 -45.25 -16.50 -2.39
CA GLU A 73 -44.61 -16.43 -3.72
C GLU A 73 -43.91 -15.08 -3.94
N ASN A 74 -44.56 -13.96 -3.62
CA ASN A 74 -43.91 -12.63 -3.72
C ASN A 74 -42.72 -12.45 -2.77
N ALA A 75 -42.79 -12.98 -1.54
CA ALA A 75 -41.68 -12.93 -0.60
C ALA A 75 -40.49 -13.78 -1.08
N GLN A 76 -40.78 -14.92 -1.73
CA GLN A 76 -39.78 -15.83 -2.26
C GLN A 76 -39.11 -15.28 -3.53
N GLU A 77 -39.85 -14.59 -4.41
CA GLU A 77 -39.30 -13.87 -5.56
C GLU A 77 -38.42 -12.69 -5.13
N ASN A 78 -38.85 -11.89 -4.15
CA ASN A 78 -38.03 -10.81 -3.58
C ASN A 78 -36.74 -11.33 -2.94
N ALA A 79 -36.79 -12.47 -2.24
CA ALA A 79 -35.61 -13.09 -1.66
C ALA A 79 -34.64 -13.59 -2.74
N GLN A 80 -35.16 -14.10 -3.86
CA GLN A 80 -34.36 -14.54 -5.00
C GLN A 80 -33.73 -13.37 -5.76
N GLU A 81 -34.46 -12.26 -5.95
CA GLU A 81 -33.89 -11.03 -6.52
C GLU A 81 -32.81 -10.44 -5.63
N LEU A 82 -33.02 -10.42 -4.31
CA LEU A 82 -32.01 -9.96 -3.36
C LEU A 82 -30.76 -10.85 -3.41
N ASP A 83 -30.94 -12.17 -3.45
CA ASP A 83 -29.82 -13.14 -3.53
C ASP A 83 -29.09 -13.06 -4.89
N ALA A 84 -29.81 -12.78 -5.98
CA ALA A 84 -29.23 -12.52 -7.29
C ALA A 84 -28.45 -11.20 -7.34
N ALA A 85 -28.99 -10.12 -6.76
CA ALA A 85 -28.33 -8.83 -6.63
C ALA A 85 -27.09 -8.91 -5.72
N LEU A 86 -27.18 -9.65 -4.61
CA LEU A 86 -26.05 -9.92 -3.73
C LEU A 86 -24.99 -10.76 -4.45
N ARG A 87 -25.35 -11.83 -5.18
CA ARG A 87 -24.39 -12.57 -6.02
C ARG A 87 -23.76 -11.66 -7.07
N ALA A 88 -24.51 -10.78 -7.72
CA ALA A 88 -23.96 -9.85 -8.69
C ALA A 88 -22.99 -8.86 -8.04
N ALA A 89 -23.28 -8.38 -6.83
CA ALA A 89 -22.41 -7.49 -6.06
C ALA A 89 -21.15 -8.20 -5.53
N PHE A 90 -21.26 -9.45 -5.07
CA PHE A 90 -20.11 -10.26 -4.64
C PHE A 90 -19.25 -10.72 -5.81
N ASN A 91 -19.85 -10.90 -6.99
CA ASN A 91 -19.15 -11.19 -8.24
C ASN A 91 -18.80 -9.92 -9.04
N ALA A 92 -19.08 -8.71 -8.51
CA ALA A 92 -18.76 -7.45 -9.15
C ALA A 92 -17.24 -7.25 -9.16
N GLY A 93 -16.60 -7.94 -10.11
CA GLY A 93 -15.18 -7.94 -10.38
C GLY A 93 -14.33 -8.24 -9.16
N GLN A 94 -13.76 -9.44 -9.07
CA GLN A 94 -12.47 -9.58 -8.41
C GLN A 94 -11.52 -8.60 -9.09
N LYS A 95 -11.44 -7.37 -8.56
CA LYS A 95 -10.56 -6.33 -9.07
C LYS A 95 -9.19 -6.89 -8.78
N ARG A 96 -8.49 -7.33 -9.83
CA ARG A 96 -7.14 -7.86 -9.71
C ARG A 96 -6.32 -6.74 -9.08
N VAL A 97 -6.08 -6.84 -7.78
CA VAL A 97 -5.14 -5.97 -7.10
C VAL A 97 -3.82 -6.18 -7.84
N PRO A 98 -3.21 -5.12 -8.41
CA PRO A 98 -1.90 -5.23 -9.02
C PRO A 98 -1.01 -5.97 -8.04
N ARG A 99 -0.35 -7.04 -8.51
CA ARG A 99 0.62 -7.73 -7.66
C ARG A 99 1.62 -6.67 -7.23
N LEU A 100 1.75 -6.47 -5.91
CA LEU A 100 2.74 -5.56 -5.35
C LEU A 100 4.11 -6.08 -5.77
N VAL A 101 4.68 -5.47 -6.80
CA VAL A 101 6.05 -5.75 -7.21
C VAL A 101 6.95 -5.01 -6.24
N CYS A 102 7.94 -5.71 -5.68
CA CYS A 102 8.97 -5.08 -4.86
C CYS A 102 9.63 -3.97 -5.70
N PRO A 103 9.70 -2.72 -5.21
CA PRO A 103 10.31 -1.63 -5.97
C PRO A 103 11.85 -1.75 -6.04
N PHE A 104 12.44 -2.66 -5.28
CA PHE A 104 13.87 -2.87 -5.22
C PHE A 104 14.31 -3.98 -6.18
N GLN A 105 15.40 -3.75 -6.91
CA GLN A 105 15.99 -4.70 -7.86
C GLN A 105 16.74 -5.85 -7.16
N THR A 106 17.24 -5.61 -5.94
CA THR A 106 18.06 -6.56 -5.17
C THR A 106 17.61 -6.63 -3.71
N ASP A 107 17.84 -7.77 -3.06
CA ASP A 107 17.52 -7.97 -1.64
C ASP A 107 18.36 -7.08 -0.73
N GLU A 108 19.61 -6.77 -1.10
CA GLU A 108 20.49 -5.85 -0.36
C GLU A 108 19.87 -4.46 -0.22
N ARG A 109 19.18 -3.96 -1.26
CA ARG A 109 18.49 -2.67 -1.22
C ARG A 109 17.25 -2.71 -0.32
N VAL A 110 16.58 -3.86 -0.24
CA VAL A 110 15.48 -4.09 0.70
C VAL A 110 15.98 -4.05 2.14
N GLU A 111 17.10 -4.72 2.42
CA GLU A 111 17.73 -4.71 3.75
C GLU A 111 18.20 -3.30 4.13
N HIS A 112 18.82 -2.59 3.19
CA HIS A 112 19.24 -1.20 3.39
C HIS A 112 18.05 -0.28 3.69
N PHE A 113 16.95 -0.41 2.95
CA PHE A 113 15.72 0.31 3.21
C PHE A 113 15.21 0.09 4.65
N TRP A 114 15.10 -1.16 5.08
CA TRP A 114 14.64 -1.47 6.43
C TRP A 114 15.59 -0.94 7.50
N HIS A 115 16.91 -1.03 7.26
CA HIS A 115 17.91 -0.47 8.15
C HIS A 115 17.76 1.04 8.33
N CYS A 116 17.57 1.79 7.23
CA CYS A 116 17.32 3.22 7.27
C CYS A 116 16.02 3.57 8.00
N VAL A 117 14.93 2.82 7.76
CA VAL A 117 13.64 3.03 8.44
C VAL A 117 13.76 2.79 9.96
N LEU A 118 14.49 1.74 10.36
CA LEU A 118 14.72 1.45 11.77
C LEU A 118 15.56 2.53 12.44
N THR A 119 16.65 2.96 11.79
CA THR A 119 17.52 4.05 12.26
C THR A 119 16.73 5.35 12.45
N ALA A 120 15.97 5.77 11.44
CA ALA A 120 15.09 6.94 11.53
C ALA A 120 14.03 6.80 12.64
N THR A 121 13.60 5.58 12.93
CA THR A 121 12.66 5.31 14.01
C THR A 121 13.29 5.43 15.39
N GLU A 122 14.52 4.96 15.56
CA GLU A 122 15.30 5.08 16.80
C GLU A 122 15.67 6.53 17.10
N GLU A 123 15.99 7.31 16.06
CA GLU A 123 16.27 8.75 16.18
C GLU A 123 15.03 9.61 16.40
N GLY A 124 13.84 9.05 16.22
CA GLY A 124 12.60 9.81 16.33
C GLY A 124 12.35 10.78 15.17
N PHE A 125 13.08 10.65 14.05
CA PHE A 125 13.00 11.55 12.89
C PHE A 125 11.59 11.57 12.27
N VAL A 126 10.96 12.74 12.12
CA VAL A 126 9.67 12.87 11.41
C VAL A 126 9.90 13.74 10.18
N PRO A 127 9.75 13.19 8.96
CA PRO A 127 9.89 13.96 7.72
C PRO A 127 8.94 15.15 7.64
N GLU A 128 9.41 16.23 7.02
CA GLU A 128 8.61 17.42 6.73
C GLU A 128 7.72 17.25 5.49
N GLY A 129 6.67 18.07 5.40
CA GLY A 129 5.70 18.10 4.30
C GLY A 129 4.54 17.12 4.48
N PHE A 130 4.32 16.58 5.69
CA PHE A 130 3.28 15.58 5.95
C PHE A 130 2.21 16.04 6.95
N GLY A 131 2.31 17.26 7.50
CA GLY A 131 1.34 17.80 8.45
C GLY A 131 1.32 17.06 9.78
N LEU A 132 2.44 16.44 10.17
CA LEU A 132 2.56 15.63 11.38
C LEU A 132 3.34 16.32 12.49
N ARG A 133 4.12 17.36 12.17
CA ARG A 133 4.87 18.12 13.17
C ARG A 133 4.11 19.40 13.49
N GLU A 134 4.06 19.75 14.77
CA GLU A 134 3.36 20.95 15.25
C GLU A 134 3.92 22.27 14.68
N ASP A 135 5.14 22.25 14.15
CA ASP A 135 5.79 23.41 13.52
C ASP A 135 5.55 23.52 12.01
N GLU A 136 4.79 22.62 11.40
CA GLU A 136 4.41 22.67 9.98
C GLU A 136 3.20 23.58 9.73
N GLU A 137 3.19 24.28 8.60
CA GLU A 137 2.05 25.12 8.19
C GLU A 137 0.78 24.29 7.96
N ASP A 138 0.94 23.07 7.44
CA ASP A 138 -0.14 22.12 7.16
C ASP A 138 -0.39 21.16 8.34
N TYR A 139 0.05 21.49 9.55
CA TYR A 139 -0.20 20.65 10.73
C TYR A 139 -1.69 20.54 11.01
N GLU A 140 -2.20 19.30 11.01
CA GLU A 140 -3.58 19.00 11.36
C GLU A 140 -3.62 18.25 12.71
N GLU A 141 -4.34 18.81 13.68
CA GLU A 141 -4.56 18.12 14.94
C GLU A 141 -5.34 16.83 14.69
N TRP A 142 -4.92 15.74 15.34
CA TRP A 142 -5.50 14.43 15.12
C TRP A 142 -6.98 14.42 15.54
N ASP A 143 -7.90 14.28 14.57
CA ASP A 143 -9.30 13.98 14.86
C ASP A 143 -9.46 12.46 15.04
N PRO A 144 -9.78 12.00 16.26
CA PRO A 144 -9.98 10.58 16.49
C PRO A 144 -11.28 10.05 15.88
N ILE A 145 -12.19 10.87 15.37
CA ILE A 145 -13.47 10.40 14.82
C ILE A 145 -13.42 10.45 13.30
N VAL A 146 -13.58 9.28 12.66
CA VAL A 146 -13.70 9.19 11.21
C VAL A 146 -15.04 8.56 10.86
N VAL A 147 -15.83 9.29 10.07
CA VAL A 147 -17.08 8.77 9.50
C VAL A 147 -16.76 7.96 8.26
N ILE A 148 -17.03 6.66 8.30
CA ILE A 148 -16.92 5.80 7.12
C ILE A 148 -18.29 5.34 6.66
N LYS A 149 -18.45 5.19 5.34
CA LYS A 149 -19.68 4.65 4.76
C LYS A 149 -19.58 3.13 4.64
N VAL A 150 -20.29 2.41 5.51
CA VAL A 150 -20.42 0.96 5.45
C VAL A 150 -21.75 0.62 4.79
N ALA A 151 -21.68 0.18 3.53
CA ALA A 151 -22.82 -0.03 2.64
C ALA A 151 -23.72 1.23 2.47
N ARG A 152 -24.89 1.27 3.12
CA ARG A 152 -25.86 2.37 3.04
C ARG A 152 -25.92 3.20 4.34
N LYS A 153 -25.06 2.93 5.31
CA LYS A 153 -25.03 3.64 6.59
C LYS A 153 -23.67 4.31 6.79
N GLU A 154 -23.72 5.50 7.37
CA GLU A 154 -22.55 6.18 7.89
C GLU A 154 -22.32 5.69 9.32
N GLU A 155 -21.10 5.25 9.58
CA GLU A 155 -20.69 4.74 10.88
C GLU A 155 -19.45 5.50 11.34
N GLU A 156 -19.53 6.05 12.55
CA GLU A 156 -18.42 6.74 13.19
C GLU A 156 -17.47 5.71 13.82
N ILE A 157 -16.21 5.76 13.42
CA ILE A 157 -15.15 4.92 13.99
C ILE A 157 -14.18 5.81 14.74
N THR A 158 -13.90 5.43 15.99
CA THR A 158 -12.86 6.08 16.80
C THR A 158 -11.47 5.49 16.49
N LEU A 159 -10.62 6.27 15.85
CA LEU A 159 -9.21 6.00 15.63
C LEU A 159 -8.38 6.54 16.80
N LEU A 160 -8.05 5.66 17.74
CA LEU A 160 -7.20 6.00 18.89
C LEU A 160 -5.84 6.54 18.44
N GLU A 161 -5.52 7.76 18.85
CA GLU A 161 -4.27 8.46 18.51
C GLU A 161 -3.05 7.61 18.84
N GLU A 162 -3.01 7.00 20.03
CA GLU A 162 -1.90 6.16 20.50
C GLU A 162 -1.54 5.03 19.52
N THR A 163 -2.53 4.47 18.83
CA THR A 163 -2.32 3.37 17.88
C THR A 163 -2.02 3.88 16.48
N TRP A 164 -2.74 4.90 16.03
CA TRP A 164 -2.70 5.34 14.64
C TRP A 164 -1.59 6.34 14.35
N LYS A 165 -1.34 7.29 15.26
CA LYS A 165 -0.29 8.30 15.08
C LYS A 165 1.09 7.64 14.91
N GLY A 166 1.42 6.66 15.77
CA GLY A 166 2.67 5.91 15.66
C GLY A 166 2.81 5.18 14.31
N ARG A 167 1.71 4.59 13.80
CA ARG A 167 1.71 3.91 12.49
C ARG A 167 1.83 4.87 11.33
N VAL A 168 1.15 6.01 11.38
CA VAL A 168 1.22 7.06 10.36
C VAL A 168 2.64 7.62 10.29
N VAL A 169 3.25 7.94 11.43
CA VAL A 169 4.65 8.39 11.50
C VAL A 169 5.59 7.34 10.91
N GLN A 170 5.41 6.06 11.25
CA GLN A 170 6.22 4.98 10.68
C GLN A 170 6.05 4.86 9.15
N TRP A 171 4.82 4.99 8.66
CA TRP A 171 4.52 4.96 7.24
C TRP A 171 5.16 6.14 6.50
N VAL A 172 5.07 7.35 7.05
CA VAL A 172 5.68 8.55 6.48
C VAL A 172 7.21 8.42 6.43
N ARG A 173 7.84 7.93 7.50
CA ARG A 173 9.29 7.62 7.52
C ARG A 173 9.66 6.65 6.40
N ALA A 174 8.93 5.53 6.32
CA ALA A 174 9.15 4.52 5.29
C ALA A 174 9.00 5.11 3.88
N ARG A 175 7.96 5.90 3.63
CA ARG A 175 7.75 6.57 2.34
C ARG A 175 8.88 7.53 2.00
N HIS A 176 9.34 8.33 2.96
CA HIS A 176 10.42 9.29 2.76
C HIS A 176 11.75 8.59 2.44
N VAL A 177 12.12 7.56 3.21
CA VAL A 177 13.32 6.75 2.97
C VAL A 177 13.24 6.07 1.60
N LEU A 178 12.10 5.49 1.25
CA LEU A 178 11.89 4.85 -0.06
C LEU A 178 12.10 5.85 -1.20
N ALA A 179 11.50 7.04 -1.11
CA ALA A 179 11.64 8.08 -2.12
C ALA A 179 13.10 8.51 -2.28
N TYR A 180 13.84 8.63 -1.17
CA TYR A 180 15.26 8.99 -1.20
C TYR A 180 16.13 7.91 -1.86
N ILE A 181 15.93 6.63 -1.51
CA ILE A 181 16.67 5.52 -2.12
C ILE A 181 16.39 5.45 -3.62
N LEU A 182 15.12 5.58 -4.04
CA LEU A 182 14.76 5.56 -5.46
C LEU A 182 15.38 6.74 -6.22
N LEU A 183 15.35 7.95 -5.66
CA LEU A 183 15.96 9.14 -6.27
C LEU A 183 17.49 9.01 -6.44
N MET A 184 18.18 8.40 -5.46
CA MET A 184 19.61 8.18 -5.57
C MET A 184 19.97 7.07 -6.57
N SER A 185 19.09 6.07 -6.71
CA SER A 185 19.28 4.98 -7.66
C SER A 185 19.27 5.45 -9.11
N GLU A 186 18.46 6.47 -9.43
CA GLU A 186 18.40 7.05 -10.77
C GLU A 186 19.67 7.80 -11.17
N ARG A 187 20.51 8.22 -10.20
CA ARG A 187 21.79 8.90 -10.48
C ARG A 187 22.90 7.92 -10.81
N ASP A 188 22.99 6.80 -10.08
CA ASP A 188 24.07 5.83 -10.25
C ASP A 188 24.01 5.12 -11.62
N GLU A 189 22.82 4.96 -12.21
CA GLU A 189 22.66 4.33 -13.54
C GLU A 189 23.14 5.23 -14.70
N GLY A 190 23.49 6.49 -14.45
CA GLY A 190 23.85 7.48 -15.47
C GLY A 190 25.34 7.69 -15.73
N GLU A 191 26.24 7.33 -14.80
CA GLU A 191 27.68 7.69 -14.92
C GLU A 191 28.54 6.66 -15.66
N ASP A 192 28.13 5.39 -15.75
CA ASP A 192 28.93 4.35 -16.41
C ASP A 192 28.69 4.24 -17.93
N ALA A 193 27.82 5.08 -18.50
CA ALA A 193 27.41 4.96 -19.91
C ALA A 193 28.23 5.83 -20.90
N GLU A 194 29.07 6.76 -20.44
CA GLU A 194 29.76 7.72 -21.34
C GLU A 194 31.27 7.50 -21.53
N ASP A 195 31.93 6.56 -20.84
CA ASP A 195 33.35 6.24 -21.11
C ASP A 195 33.50 5.05 -22.05
N ASN A 196 32.89 5.14 -23.24
CA ASN A 196 33.16 4.25 -24.36
C ASN A 196 33.71 5.04 -25.53
N GLY A 197 34.99 5.40 -25.38
CA GLY A 197 35.91 5.42 -26.49
C GLY A 197 36.14 6.80 -27.10
N GLU A 198 37.22 7.43 -26.66
CA GLU A 198 38.24 8.02 -27.54
C GLU A 198 39.36 8.61 -26.66
N ASP A 199 40.25 7.75 -26.15
CA ASP A 199 41.62 8.18 -25.84
C ASP A 199 42.54 7.04 -26.30
N ASP A 200 42.92 7.08 -27.56
CA ASP A 200 44.10 7.81 -28.03
C ASP A 200 45.35 7.29 -27.34
N SER A 201 45.99 6.39 -28.07
CA SER A 201 47.31 5.82 -27.82
C SER A 201 48.35 6.94 -27.78
N GLY A 202 48.45 7.64 -26.65
CA GLY A 202 49.51 8.59 -26.33
C GLY A 202 50.58 7.92 -25.47
N GLU A 203 51.56 7.31 -26.12
CA GLU A 203 52.79 6.84 -25.48
C GLU A 203 53.49 8.00 -24.73
N HIS A 204 53.57 7.94 -23.40
CA HIS A 204 54.56 8.70 -22.63
C HIS A 204 55.04 7.85 -21.45
N SER A 205 56.17 7.16 -21.62
CA SER A 205 57.51 7.62 -21.21
C SER A 205 57.72 7.46 -19.71
N GLU A 206 58.44 6.38 -19.41
CA GLU A 206 59.13 6.07 -18.18
C GLU A 206 59.94 7.29 -17.69
N GLU A 207 59.66 7.79 -16.50
CA GLU A 207 60.68 8.48 -15.70
C GLU A 207 60.64 7.91 -14.28
N GLU A 208 61.59 7.01 -14.06
CA GLU A 208 62.09 6.59 -12.76
C GLU A 208 62.55 7.84 -11.99
N ASN A 209 61.97 8.11 -10.83
CA ASN A 209 62.62 8.91 -9.81
C ASN A 209 62.76 8.05 -8.56
N ASP A 210 63.92 7.39 -8.50
CA ASP A 210 64.62 7.16 -7.25
C ASP A 210 64.92 8.52 -6.61
N GLU A 211 64.44 8.77 -5.39
CA GLU A 211 65.26 9.51 -4.44
C GLU A 211 64.90 9.17 -2.99
N ASP A 212 65.85 8.49 -2.37
CA ASP A 212 66.11 8.42 -0.94
C ASP A 212 65.75 9.72 -0.20
N THR A 213 65.07 9.60 0.94
CA THR A 213 65.43 10.41 2.10
C THR A 213 65.17 9.62 3.37
N GLU A 214 66.27 9.10 3.91
CA GLU A 214 66.41 8.65 5.30
C GLU A 214 66.19 9.80 6.29
N GLU A 215 66.22 9.43 7.57
CA GLU A 215 66.33 10.31 8.74
C GLU A 215 65.00 10.90 9.20
N ASP A 216 64.69 11.04 10.48
CA ASP A 216 65.28 10.71 11.78
C ASP A 216 64.40 11.56 12.71
N SER A 217 63.97 11.03 13.85
CA SER A 217 63.55 11.79 15.04
C SER A 217 62.87 10.84 16.02
N GLU A 218 63.72 10.23 16.84
CA GLU A 218 63.44 10.04 18.26
C GLU A 218 62.88 11.36 18.85
N GLU A 219 61.85 11.30 19.70
CA GLU A 219 61.77 12.10 20.93
C GLU A 219 60.55 11.69 21.79
N GLU A 220 60.91 11.14 22.96
CA GLU A 220 60.22 11.04 24.28
C GLU A 220 58.79 10.50 24.44
#